data_AF-A0A9D5Q3C6-F1
#
_entry.id   AF-A0A9D5Q3C6-F1
#
_cell.length_a   1.000
_cell.length_b   1.000
_cell.length_c   1.000
_cell.angle_alpha   90.00
_cell.angle_beta   90.00
_cell.angle_gamma   90.00
#
_symmetry.space_group_name_H-M   'P 1'
#
loop_
_entity.id
_entity.type
_entity.pdbx_description
1 polymer ?
#
loop_
_entity_poly.entity_id
_entity_poly.type
_entity_poly.pdbx_seq_one_letter_code
_entity_poly.pdbx_strand_id
1 'polypeptide(L)'
;MLTKHLPKQPYDYTSGSKKEHGEPCVATTPYANIAIFRSLVYTDRSSFGSYEDGRLEFKASKQALEDAKSHTGYIYVLRKEGFAPYGPEEKTMEWRSPNAMKPEKVIKVTPDDLPPNIQEIKP
;
A
#
# COMPACT_ATOMS: atom_id res chain seq x y z
N MET A 1 12.86 19.26 2.60
CA MET A 1 12.36 19.36 1.20
C MET A 1 11.64 18.05 0.88
N LEU A 2 10.41 18.08 0.36
CA LEU A 2 9.72 16.84 -0.04
C LEU A 2 10.38 16.28 -1.32
N THR A 3 10.95 15.10 -1.23
CA THR A 3 11.63 14.42 -2.35
C THR A 3 10.60 13.87 -3.34
N LYS A 4 10.89 13.96 -4.64
CA LYS A 4 10.05 13.33 -5.67
C LYS A 4 10.16 11.80 -5.58
N HIS A 5 9.03 11.11 -5.74
CA HIS A 5 9.00 9.68 -5.95
C HIS A 5 9.17 9.41 -7.44
N LEU A 6 10.23 8.68 -7.79
CA LEU A 6 10.53 8.30 -9.17
C LEU A 6 9.82 6.98 -9.53
N PRO A 7 9.40 6.81 -10.79
CA PRO A 7 8.90 5.53 -11.28
C PRO A 7 9.90 4.40 -11.04
N LYS A 8 9.41 3.24 -10.63
CA LYS A 8 10.21 2.02 -10.43
C LYS A 8 9.53 0.83 -11.07
N GLN A 9 10.31 -0.18 -11.46
CA GLN A 9 9.79 -1.41 -12.03
C GLN A 9 8.93 -2.17 -10.98
N PRO A 10 7.62 -2.32 -11.19
CA PRO A 10 6.80 -3.22 -10.37
C PRO A 10 7.11 -4.69 -10.69
N TYR A 11 6.92 -5.56 -9.71
CA TYR A 11 7.11 -6.99 -9.87
C TYR A 11 5.89 -7.78 -9.39
N ASP A 12 5.57 -8.83 -10.13
CA ASP A 12 4.59 -9.85 -9.80
C ASP A 12 5.31 -11.09 -9.26
N TYR A 13 4.75 -11.68 -8.22
CA TYR A 13 5.23 -12.87 -7.54
C TYR A 13 4.20 -14.01 -7.53
N THR A 14 3.02 -13.84 -8.16
CA THR A 14 1.93 -14.83 -8.19
C THR A 14 2.34 -16.16 -8.78
N SER A 15 3.23 -16.16 -9.79
CA SER A 15 3.77 -17.39 -10.38
C SER A 15 4.92 -18.04 -9.60
N GLY A 16 5.17 -17.62 -8.35
CA GLY A 16 6.29 -18.12 -7.53
C GLY A 16 7.68 -17.66 -7.99
N SER A 17 7.75 -16.82 -9.02
CA SER A 17 8.98 -16.22 -9.55
C SER A 17 8.77 -14.73 -9.74
N LYS A 18 9.82 -13.94 -9.51
CA LYS A 18 9.81 -12.49 -9.67
C LYS A 18 9.73 -12.14 -11.17
N LYS A 19 8.59 -11.61 -11.62
CA LYS A 19 8.37 -11.18 -13.00
C LYS A 19 8.07 -9.69 -13.05
N GLU A 20 8.52 -9.02 -14.11
CA GLU A 20 8.16 -7.62 -14.34
C GLU A 20 6.65 -7.49 -14.55
N HIS A 21 6.04 -6.49 -13.92
CA HIS A 21 4.58 -6.33 -13.89
C HIS A 21 4.13 -5.04 -14.57
N GLY A 22 4.32 -4.97 -15.89
CA GLY A 22 4.08 -3.77 -16.68
C GLY A 22 5.20 -2.74 -16.54
N GLU A 23 4.94 -1.52 -17.01
CA GLU A 23 5.94 -0.45 -17.10
C GLU A 23 6.34 0.15 -15.73
N PRO A 24 7.55 0.74 -15.61
CA PRO A 24 7.94 1.50 -14.43
C PRO A 24 6.93 2.59 -14.08
N CYS A 25 6.55 2.63 -12.80
CA CYS A 25 5.56 3.59 -12.32
C CYS A 25 5.79 3.98 -10.85
N VAL A 26 5.18 5.08 -10.45
CA VAL A 26 4.85 5.32 -9.05
C VAL A 26 3.53 4.59 -8.79
N ALA A 27 3.56 3.56 -7.96
CA ALA A 27 2.37 2.83 -7.53
C ALA A 27 1.86 3.39 -6.21
N THR A 28 0.54 3.54 -6.09
CA THR A 28 -0.14 4.05 -4.89
C THR A 28 -1.49 3.37 -4.71
N THR A 29 -2.18 3.67 -3.62
CA THR A 29 -3.52 3.19 -3.32
C THR A 29 -4.45 4.37 -2.98
N PRO A 30 -5.72 4.35 -3.40
CA PRO A 30 -6.68 5.38 -3.01
C PRO A 30 -7.21 5.18 -1.58
N TYR A 31 -6.90 4.03 -0.95
CA TYR A 31 -7.43 3.66 0.36
C TYR A 31 -6.45 4.02 1.48
N ALA A 32 -6.83 4.99 2.32
CA ALA A 32 -6.02 5.42 3.46
C ALA A 32 -5.64 4.26 4.39
N ASN A 33 -6.60 3.36 4.69
CA ASN A 33 -6.35 2.21 5.56
C ASN A 33 -5.32 1.24 4.98
N ILE A 34 -5.30 1.04 3.66
CA ILE A 34 -4.27 0.23 3.00
C ILE A 34 -2.91 0.91 3.11
N ALA A 35 -2.84 2.23 2.88
CA ALA A 35 -1.60 2.99 3.01
C ALA A 35 -1.04 2.95 4.45
N ILE A 36 -1.90 3.13 5.47
CA ILE A 36 -1.51 3.02 6.89
C ILE A 36 -1.01 1.62 7.19
N PHE A 37 -1.80 0.59 6.88
CA PHE A 37 -1.45 -0.81 7.13
C PHE A 37 -0.10 -1.17 6.50
N ARG A 38 0.10 -0.84 5.22
CA ARG A 38 1.34 -1.11 4.49
C ARG A 38 2.56 -0.33 4.97
N SER A 39 2.35 0.80 5.64
CA SER A 39 3.43 1.61 6.20
C SER A 39 3.93 1.11 7.56
N LEU A 40 3.13 0.29 8.25
CA LEU A 40 3.40 -0.20 9.61
C LEU A 40 3.64 -1.71 9.67
N VAL A 41 2.99 -2.49 8.81
CA VAL A 41 3.02 -3.95 8.84
C VAL A 41 3.87 -4.51 7.70
N TYR A 42 4.85 -5.35 8.06
CA TYR A 42 5.79 -5.94 7.11
C TYR A 42 5.10 -6.86 6.10
N THR A 43 5.55 -6.82 4.84
CA THR A 43 4.79 -7.34 3.69
C THR A 43 4.85 -8.85 3.51
N ASP A 44 5.82 -9.53 4.11
CA ASP A 44 6.01 -10.98 4.04
C ASP A 44 5.14 -11.75 5.05
N ARG A 45 4.59 -11.04 6.03
CA ARG A 45 3.79 -11.59 7.14
C ARG A 45 2.39 -10.96 7.21
N SER A 46 1.95 -10.37 6.11
CA SER A 46 0.65 -9.73 5.99
C SER A 46 0.07 -9.81 4.58
N SER A 47 -1.25 -9.66 4.50
CA SER A 47 -1.97 -9.49 3.24
C SER A 47 -3.15 -8.54 3.43
N PHE A 48 -3.63 -7.99 2.32
CA PHE A 48 -4.80 -7.13 2.30
C PHE A 48 -5.59 -7.37 1.01
N GLY A 49 -6.88 -7.03 1.03
CA GLY A 49 -7.76 -7.16 -0.12
C GLY A 49 -8.90 -6.16 -0.09
N SER A 50 -9.54 -5.97 -1.24
CA SER A 50 -10.76 -5.19 -1.40
C SER A 50 -11.83 -6.06 -2.05
N TYR A 51 -13.06 -5.94 -1.57
CA TYR A 51 -14.22 -6.60 -2.15
C TYR A 51 -15.04 -5.63 -3.02
N GLU A 52 -15.92 -6.17 -3.85
CA GLU A 52 -16.79 -5.37 -4.73
C GLU A 52 -17.74 -4.43 -3.97
N ASP A 53 -18.08 -4.76 -2.73
CA ASP A 53 -18.89 -3.93 -1.83
C ASP A 53 -18.11 -2.76 -1.19
N GLY A 54 -16.82 -2.62 -1.53
CA GLY A 54 -15.93 -1.60 -0.98
C GLY A 54 -15.30 -1.96 0.37
N ARG A 55 -15.63 -3.14 0.93
CA ARG A 55 -15.04 -3.63 2.18
C ARG A 55 -13.56 -3.95 1.96
N LEU A 56 -12.75 -3.57 2.94
CA LEU A 56 -11.33 -3.89 2.99
C LEU A 56 -11.08 -5.02 4.00
N GLU A 57 -10.23 -5.97 3.63
CA GLU A 57 -9.75 -7.02 4.52
C GLU A 57 -8.25 -6.83 4.77
N PHE A 58 -7.83 -7.02 6.02
CA PHE A 58 -6.45 -6.97 6.45
C PHE A 58 -6.14 -8.22 7.26
N LYS A 59 -5.02 -8.87 6.94
CA LYS A 59 -4.53 -10.06 7.64
C LYS A 59 -3.07 -9.87 7.99
N ALA A 60 -2.69 -10.21 9.22
CA ALA A 60 -1.31 -10.12 9.67
C ALA A 60 -1.01 -11.21 10.69
N SER A 61 0.22 -11.72 10.71
CA SER A 61 0.63 -12.61 11.79
C SER A 61 0.75 -11.84 13.11
N LYS A 62 0.63 -12.53 14.24
CA LYS A 62 0.85 -11.94 15.56
C LYS A 62 2.19 -11.21 15.65
N GLN A 63 3.26 -11.83 15.13
CA GLN A 63 4.58 -11.23 15.14
C GLN A 63 4.63 -9.93 14.33
N ALA A 64 3.95 -9.87 13.18
CA ALA A 64 3.89 -8.65 12.37
C ALA A 64 3.18 -7.50 13.12
N LEU A 65 2.14 -7.81 13.90
CA LEU A 65 1.44 -6.84 14.74
C LEU A 65 2.30 -6.39 15.94
N GLU A 66 3.03 -7.30 16.58
CA GLU A 66 3.96 -6.95 17.65
C GLU A 66 5.11 -6.05 17.14
N ASP A 67 5.69 -6.37 15.99
CA ASP A 67 6.74 -5.55 15.37
C ASP A 67 6.22 -4.14 15.07
N ALA A 68 4.99 -4.04 14.55
CA ALA A 68 4.35 -2.78 14.21
C ALA A 68 4.23 -1.84 15.42
N LYS A 69 4.02 -2.35 16.65
CA LYS A 69 3.89 -1.53 17.88
C LYS A 69 5.10 -0.63 18.15
N SER A 70 6.27 -1.01 17.66
CA SER A 70 7.51 -0.24 17.83
C SER A 70 7.84 0.66 16.62
N HIS A 71 7.03 0.60 15.57
CA HIS A 71 7.31 1.25 14.30
C HIS A 71 6.56 2.56 14.13
N THR A 72 7.17 3.49 13.39
CA THR A 72 6.53 4.71 12.90
C THR A 72 6.58 4.69 11.38
N GLY A 73 5.42 4.77 10.74
CA GLY A 73 5.29 4.84 9.30
C GLY A 73 5.20 6.28 8.78
N TYR A 74 5.35 6.43 7.48
CA TYR A 74 5.12 7.69 6.78
C TYR A 74 4.29 7.44 5.52
N ILE A 75 3.20 8.20 5.37
CA ILE A 75 2.33 8.19 4.19
C ILE A 75 2.59 9.44 3.38
N TYR A 76 2.83 9.26 2.09
CA TYR A 76 3.01 10.33 1.12
C TYR A 76 1.70 10.57 0.39
N VAL A 77 1.09 11.73 0.62
CA VAL A 77 -0.17 12.12 -0.04
C VAL A 77 0.15 12.73 -1.39
N LEU A 78 -0.43 12.15 -2.44
CA LEU A 78 -0.16 12.49 -3.84
C LEU A 78 -1.45 12.94 -4.52
N ARG A 79 -1.33 13.91 -5.44
CA ARG A 79 -2.45 14.39 -6.25
C ARG A 79 -2.98 13.30 -7.18
N LYS A 80 -4.30 13.10 -7.16
CA LYS A 80 -4.99 12.04 -7.93
C LYS A 80 -4.86 12.25 -9.43
N GLU A 81 -4.79 13.49 -9.89
CA GLU A 81 -4.79 13.88 -11.31
C GLU A 81 -3.59 13.32 -12.09
N GLY A 82 -2.52 12.92 -11.40
CA GLY A 82 -1.36 12.30 -12.03
C GLY A 82 -1.41 10.77 -12.12
N PHE A 83 -2.51 10.13 -11.71
CA PHE A 83 -2.62 8.68 -11.60
C PHE A 83 -3.83 8.14 -12.35
N ALA A 84 -3.70 6.91 -12.85
CA ALA A 84 -4.79 6.12 -13.42
C ALA A 84 -4.95 4.80 -12.65
N PRO A 85 -6.19 4.27 -12.54
CA PRO A 85 -6.42 2.95 -11.96
C PRO A 85 -5.69 1.86 -12.77
N TYR A 86 -5.08 0.90 -12.07
CA TYR A 86 -4.51 -0.30 -12.68
C TYR A 86 -5.50 -1.47 -12.53
N GLY A 87 -6.34 -1.69 -13.56
CA GLY A 87 -7.42 -2.70 -13.58
C GLY A 87 -8.76 -2.13 -14.05
N PRO A 88 -9.85 -2.94 -14.08
CA PRO A 88 -11.20 -2.46 -14.40
C PRO A 88 -11.60 -1.32 -13.44
N GLU A 89 -12.17 -0.26 -14.01
CA GLU A 89 -12.29 1.05 -13.35
C GLU A 89 -13.14 1.05 -12.05
N GLU A 90 -12.88 2.05 -11.21
CA GLU A 90 -13.49 2.40 -9.90
C GLU A 90 -13.17 1.55 -8.66
N LYS A 91 -12.80 0.27 -8.79
CA LYS A 91 -12.61 -0.61 -7.60
C LYS A 91 -11.19 -1.19 -7.41
N THR A 92 -10.21 -0.75 -8.19
CA THR A 92 -8.84 -1.22 -8.03
C THR A 92 -8.14 -0.58 -6.82
N MET A 93 -7.36 -1.39 -6.11
CA MET A 93 -6.51 -0.96 -5.00
C MET A 93 -5.22 -0.28 -5.44
N GLU A 94 -4.84 -0.45 -6.71
CA GLU A 94 -3.57 0.04 -7.24
C GLU A 94 -3.81 1.12 -8.30
N TRP A 95 -3.17 2.27 -8.08
CA TRP A 95 -3.17 3.40 -8.98
C TRP A 95 -1.73 3.67 -9.40
N ARG A 96 -1.51 3.94 -10.69
CA ARG A 96 -0.16 4.09 -11.26
C ARG A 96 0.01 5.43 -11.94
N SER A 97 1.21 5.99 -11.82
CA SER A 97 1.68 7.12 -12.61
C SER A 97 2.98 6.75 -13.31
N PRO A 98 3.12 6.99 -14.64
CA PRO A 98 4.39 6.80 -15.33
C PRO A 98 5.39 7.94 -15.03
N ASN A 99 4.94 9.01 -14.36
CA ASN A 99 5.72 10.21 -14.12
C ASN A 99 6.22 10.26 -12.67
N ALA A 100 7.29 11.03 -12.44
CA ALA A 100 7.75 11.33 -11.10
C ALA A 100 6.75 12.22 -10.36
N MET A 101 6.39 11.84 -9.13
CA MET A 101 5.35 12.53 -8.36
C MET A 101 5.94 13.17 -7.11
N LYS A 102 5.57 14.44 -6.87
CA LYS A 102 5.92 15.14 -5.63
C LYS A 102 4.76 15.00 -4.63
N PRO A 103 5.02 14.55 -3.39
CA PRO A 103 4.01 14.56 -2.35
C PRO A 103 3.55 15.99 -2.04
N GLU A 104 2.26 16.17 -1.82
CA GLU A 104 1.71 17.41 -1.26
C GLU A 104 1.92 17.48 0.24
N LYS A 105 1.82 16.31 0.90
CA LYS A 105 1.94 16.17 2.35
C LYS A 105 2.60 14.85 2.67
N VAL A 106 3.30 14.83 3.80
CA VAL A 106 3.75 13.60 4.45
C VAL A 106 3.06 13.53 5.80
N ILE A 107 2.41 12.40 6.06
CA ILE A 107 1.71 12.12 7.32
C ILE A 107 2.51 11.06 8.06
N LYS A 108 2.93 11.38 9.28
CA LYS A 108 3.48 10.40 10.21
C LYS A 108 2.32 9.55 10.74
N VAL A 109 2.48 8.24 10.76
CA VAL A 109 1.50 7.31 11.32
C VAL A 109 2.15 6.39 12.34
N THR A 110 1.34 5.94 13.28
CA THR A 110 1.71 5.20 14.48
C THR A 110 0.81 3.96 14.60
N PRO A 111 1.13 3.02 15.50
CA PRO A 111 0.32 1.81 15.69
C PRO A 111 -1.14 2.11 16.02
N ASP A 112 -1.42 3.24 16.67
CA ASP A 112 -2.78 3.68 17.01
C ASP A 112 -3.63 4.04 15.78
N ASP A 113 -2.98 4.27 14.63
CA ASP A 113 -3.65 4.54 13.36
C ASP A 113 -4.02 3.27 12.58
N LEU A 114 -3.61 2.08 13.05
CA LEU A 114 -3.88 0.81 12.37
C LEU A 114 -5.39 0.58 12.17
N PRO A 115 -5.80 -0.02 11.04
CA PRO A 115 -7.20 -0.36 10.83
C PRO A 115 -7.73 -1.27 11.94
N PRO A 116 -8.95 -1.05 12.44
CA PRO A 116 -9.51 -1.81 13.56
C PRO A 116 -9.85 -3.27 13.20
N ASN A 117 -9.90 -3.60 11.91
CA ASN A 117 -10.40 -4.88 11.39
C ASN A 117 -9.28 -5.81 10.85
N ILE A 118 -8.13 -5.84 11.51
CA ILE A 118 -7.03 -6.76 11.14
C ILE A 118 -7.29 -8.14 11.75
N GLN A 119 -7.40 -9.15 10.91
CA GLN A 119 -7.48 -10.55 11.33
C GLN A 119 -6.08 -11.11 11.60
N GLU A 120 -5.87 -11.63 12.82
CA GLU A 120 -4.65 -12.37 13.14
C GLU A 120 -4.65 -13.73 12.41
N ILE A 121 -3.58 -14.02 11.67
CA ILE A 121 -3.35 -15.30 11.02
C ILE A 121 -2.23 -16.08 11.74
N LYS A 122 -2.42 -17.40 11.85
CA LYS A 122 -1.34 -18.28 12.32
C LYS A 122 -0.29 -18.44 11.22
N PRO A 123 1.01 -18.49 11.57
CA PRO A 123 2.08 -18.74 10.61
C PRO A 123 1.92 -20.11 9.92
#